data_AF-A0A7Y0WSV2-F1
#
_entry.id   AF-A0A7Y0WSV2-F1
#
_cell.length_a   1.000
_cell.length_b   1.000
_cell.length_c   1.000
_cell.angle_alpha   90.00
_cell.angle_beta   90.00
_cell.angle_gamma   90.00
#
_symmetry.space_group_name_H-M   'P 1'
#
loop_
_entity.id
_entity.type
_entity.pdbx_description
1 polymer ?
#
loop_
_entity_poly.entity_id
_entity_poly.type
_entity_poly.pdbx_seq_one_letter_code
_entity_poly.pdbx_strand_id
1 'polypeptide(L)'
;MSLTHTLGLLTHPDREWEAIRNEPESLGKLYFGHVLLLALIPAIAGFYGSTQVGWQIGDGQIIRLTSTSALQLSVLFYAAMLAGIYIIGRFIDFFAATYEVKDSTPRGITLAAYTATPVFMLGITAVYPNIWINMIVGLIAVAYAVYLLYEGLPILMKIPEDRGFMFATAVLTVGLVMFVGLLAISVVIWSVGIGPVYVS
;
A
#
# COMPACT_ATOMS: atom_id res chain seq x y z
N MET A 1 4.61 -0.61 19.32
CA MET A 1 5.90 -0.95 18.72
C MET A 1 5.84 -0.75 17.20
N SER A 2 4.83 -1.25 16.47
CA SER A 2 4.69 -0.99 15.00
C SER A 2 4.74 0.49 14.54
N LEU A 3 4.06 1.41 15.24
CA LEU A 3 4.05 2.83 14.88
C LEU A 3 5.40 3.52 15.14
N THR A 4 6.19 3.01 16.08
CA THR A 4 7.52 3.55 16.39
C THR A 4 8.51 3.20 15.28
N HIS A 5 8.47 1.96 14.80
CA HIS A 5 9.25 1.53 13.64
C HIS A 5 8.87 2.30 12.37
N THR A 6 7.63 2.76 12.25
CA THR A 6 7.19 3.53 11.07
C THR A 6 7.97 4.82 10.89
N LEU A 7 8.20 5.58 11.97
CA LEU A 7 8.98 6.81 11.92
C LEU A 7 10.47 6.54 11.70
N GLY A 8 10.99 5.47 12.30
CA GLY A 8 12.34 5.02 12.04
C GLY A 8 12.51 4.59 10.57
N LEU A 9 11.53 3.91 9.98
CA LEU A 9 11.61 3.41 8.60
C LEU A 9 11.68 4.57 7.60
N LEU A 10 11.04 5.70 7.92
CA LEU A 10 11.09 6.93 7.13
C LEU A 10 12.41 7.69 7.26
N THR A 11 13.23 7.42 8.29
CA THR A 11 14.44 8.21 8.60
C THR A 11 15.75 7.41 8.54
N HIS A 12 15.74 6.16 8.99
CA HIS A 12 16.86 5.22 9.09
C HIS A 12 16.37 3.79 8.76
N PRO A 13 16.03 3.53 7.48
CA PRO A 13 15.39 2.29 7.06
C PRO A 13 16.26 1.06 7.28
N ASP A 14 17.56 1.14 7.03
CA ASP A 14 18.56 0.09 7.29
C ASP A 14 18.50 -0.44 8.73
N ARG A 15 18.57 0.47 9.70
CA ARG A 15 18.57 0.14 11.13
C ARG A 15 17.23 -0.37 11.60
N GLU A 16 16.14 0.19 11.08
CA GLU A 16 14.80 -0.27 11.46
C GLU A 16 14.47 -1.65 10.91
N TRP A 17 14.93 -1.99 9.69
CA TRP A 17 14.75 -3.34 9.19
C TRP A 17 15.46 -4.38 10.06
N GLU A 18 16.63 -4.05 10.60
CA GLU A 18 17.31 -4.90 11.59
C GLU A 18 16.54 -4.96 12.93
N ALA A 19 16.00 -3.84 13.39
CA ALA A 19 15.17 -3.80 14.61
C ALA A 19 13.90 -4.65 14.46
N ILE A 20 13.15 -4.48 13.36
CA ILE A 20 11.96 -5.27 13.02
C ILE A 20 12.30 -6.76 12.93
N ARG A 21 13.49 -7.11 12.42
CA ARG A 21 13.97 -8.49 12.36
C ARG A 21 14.21 -9.08 13.76
N ASN A 22 14.76 -8.27 14.66
CA ASN A 22 15.15 -8.68 16.01
C ASN A 22 13.97 -8.68 17.00
N GLU A 23 12.93 -7.88 16.72
CA GLU A 23 11.69 -7.79 17.50
C GLU A 23 10.48 -8.27 16.69
N PRO A 24 10.35 -9.58 16.43
CA PRO A 24 9.24 -10.10 15.63
C PRO A 24 7.89 -9.87 16.35
N GLU A 25 7.11 -8.92 15.85
CA GLU A 25 5.71 -8.75 16.27
C GLU A 25 4.84 -9.90 15.73
N SER A 26 3.83 -10.30 16.51
CA SER A 26 2.84 -11.27 16.02
C SER A 26 2.09 -10.70 14.81
N LEU A 27 1.92 -11.48 13.75
CA LEU A 27 1.20 -11.10 12.52
C LEU A 27 -0.17 -10.47 12.80
N GLY A 28 -0.92 -10.99 13.77
CA GLY A 28 -2.21 -10.43 14.18
C GLY A 28 -2.09 -9.00 14.71
N LYS A 29 -1.15 -8.73 15.63
CA LYS A 29 -0.94 -7.38 16.17
C LYS A 29 -0.51 -6.39 15.09
N LEU A 30 0.37 -6.79 14.17
CA LEU A 30 0.80 -5.93 13.08
C LEU A 30 -0.35 -5.64 12.12
N TYR A 31 -1.07 -6.67 11.68
CA TYR A 31 -2.13 -6.49 10.71
C TYR A 31 -3.31 -5.69 11.29
N PHE A 32 -3.79 -6.07 12.48
CA PHE A 32 -4.91 -5.40 13.14
C PHE A 32 -4.54 -4.03 13.74
N GLY A 33 -3.31 -3.87 14.23
CA GLY A 33 -2.86 -2.64 14.89
C GLY A 33 -2.24 -1.60 13.96
N HIS A 34 -1.62 -2.03 12.85
CA HIS A 34 -0.89 -1.15 11.94
C HIS A 34 -1.63 -0.98 10.61
N VAL A 35 -1.84 -2.09 9.89
CA VAL A 35 -2.36 -2.07 8.51
C VAL A 35 -3.80 -1.56 8.48
N LEU A 36 -4.66 -2.07 9.37
CA LEU A 36 -6.07 -1.63 9.43
C LEU A 36 -6.20 -0.13 9.68
N LEU A 37 -5.37 0.44 10.56
CA LEU A 37 -5.41 1.86 10.90
C LEU A 37 -4.83 2.73 9.79
N LEU A 38 -3.68 2.35 9.24
CA LEU A 38 -3.06 3.13 8.18
C LEU A 38 -3.88 3.11 6.89
N ALA A 39 -4.49 1.98 6.53
CA ALA A 39 -5.34 1.89 5.34
C ALA A 39 -6.62 2.74 5.46
N LEU A 40 -7.05 3.13 6.67
CA LEU A 40 -8.18 4.06 6.84
C LEU A 40 -7.84 5.47 6.38
N ILE A 41 -6.57 5.89 6.47
CA ILE A 41 -6.12 7.23 6.08
C ILE A 41 -6.49 7.52 4.62
N PRO A 42 -6.02 6.75 3.61
CA PRO A 42 -6.36 7.01 2.22
C PRO A 42 -7.85 6.79 1.91
N ALA A 43 -8.52 5.86 2.59
CA ALA A 43 -9.95 5.60 2.37
C ALA A 43 -10.85 6.77 2.82
N ILE A 44 -10.58 7.32 4.00
CA ILE A 44 -11.28 8.49 4.55
C ILE A 44 -10.88 9.77 3.79
N ALA A 45 -9.60 9.92 3.48
CA ALA A 45 -9.09 11.04 2.69
C ALA A 45 -9.77 11.10 1.31
N GLY A 46 -9.84 9.96 0.61
CA GLY A 46 -10.52 9.84 -0.67
C GLY A 46 -12.03 10.08 -0.59
N PHE A 47 -12.69 9.60 0.47
CA PHE A 47 -14.11 9.89 0.70
C PHE A 47 -14.36 11.39 0.87
N TYR A 48 -13.60 12.05 1.74
CA TYR A 48 -13.74 13.48 2.00
C TYR A 48 -13.39 14.31 0.76
N GLY A 49 -12.25 14.02 0.12
CA GLY A 49 -11.79 14.75 -1.05
C GLY A 49 -12.73 14.63 -2.23
N SER A 50 -13.32 13.45 -2.46
CA SER A 50 -14.24 13.24 -3.58
C SER A 50 -15.65 13.80 -3.34
N THR A 51 -16.09 13.98 -2.09
CA THR A 51 -17.44 14.46 -1.76
C THR A 51 -17.49 15.95 -1.40
N GLN A 52 -16.58 16.42 -0.54
CA GLN A 52 -16.62 17.78 0.02
C GLN A 52 -15.81 18.77 -0.80
N VAL A 53 -14.60 18.37 -1.20
CA VAL A 53 -13.71 19.24 -1.97
C VAL A 53 -14.09 19.17 -3.45
N GLY A 54 -14.06 17.98 -4.02
CA GLY A 54 -14.23 17.73 -5.45
C GLY A 54 -12.96 18.05 -6.24
N TRP A 55 -12.88 17.55 -7.47
CA TRP A 55 -11.74 17.78 -8.36
C TRP A 55 -12.17 18.54 -9.62
N GLN A 56 -11.20 19.11 -10.31
CA GLN A 56 -11.42 19.89 -11.53
C GLN A 56 -10.41 19.48 -12.60
N ILE A 57 -10.85 19.50 -13.86
CA ILE A 57 -9.98 19.27 -15.02
C ILE A 57 -9.87 20.60 -15.78
N GLY A 58 -8.66 21.16 -15.87
CA GLY A 58 -8.44 22.47 -16.49
C GLY A 58 -9.24 23.58 -15.81
N ASP A 59 -9.89 24.43 -16.60
CA ASP A 59 -10.76 25.52 -16.12
C ASP A 59 -12.24 25.11 -15.97
N GLY A 60 -12.52 23.80 -15.89
CA GLY A 60 -13.86 23.25 -15.77
C GLY A 60 -14.54 23.51 -14.42
N GLN A 61 -15.76 23.00 -14.24
CA GLN A 61 -16.42 23.04 -12.93
C GLN A 61 -15.84 21.98 -11.98
N ILE A 62 -15.98 22.24 -10.68
CA ILE A 62 -15.61 21.29 -9.64
C ILE A 62 -16.60 20.13 -9.65
N ILE A 63 -16.09 18.92 -9.88
CA ILE A 63 -16.83 17.66 -9.93
C ILE A 63 -16.76 16.99 -8.56
N ARG A 64 -17.90 16.55 -8.06
CA ARG A 64 -18.04 15.84 -6.78
C ARG A 64 -18.84 14.55 -6.95
N LEU A 65 -18.56 13.58 -6.09
CA LEU A 65 -19.35 12.36 -5.97
C LEU A 65 -20.48 12.53 -4.96
N THR A 66 -21.58 11.81 -5.20
CA THR A 66 -22.60 11.62 -4.17
C THR A 66 -22.00 10.89 -2.97
N SER A 67 -22.45 11.21 -1.76
CA SER A 67 -21.95 10.56 -0.54
C SER A 67 -22.15 9.05 -0.56
N THR A 68 -23.24 8.56 -1.13
CA THR A 68 -23.53 7.13 -1.23
C THR A 68 -22.52 6.41 -2.13
N SER A 69 -22.29 6.92 -3.35
CA SER A 69 -21.32 6.29 -4.26
C SER A 69 -19.89 6.39 -3.73
N ALA A 70 -19.53 7.54 -3.14
CA ALA A 70 -18.20 7.72 -2.56
C ALA A 70 -17.95 6.74 -1.41
N LEU A 71 -18.96 6.51 -0.54
CA LEU A 71 -18.83 5.57 0.57
C LEU A 71 -18.61 4.13 0.06
N GLN A 72 -19.40 3.71 -0.93
CA GLN A 72 -19.26 2.37 -1.54
C GLN A 72 -17.86 2.18 -2.12
N LEU A 73 -17.37 3.15 -2.89
CA LEU A 73 -16.03 3.10 -3.49
C LEU A 73 -14.92 3.11 -2.43
N SER A 74 -15.04 3.93 -1.39
CA SER A 74 -14.06 3.97 -0.29
C SER A 74 -14.00 2.66 0.50
N VAL A 75 -15.14 1.99 0.73
CA VAL A 75 -15.19 0.68 1.39
C VAL A 75 -14.52 -0.39 0.52
N LEU A 76 -14.82 -0.42 -0.78
CA LEU A 76 -14.18 -1.35 -1.71
C LEU A 76 -12.67 -1.11 -1.81
N PHE A 77 -12.25 0.14 -1.88
CA PHE A 77 -10.85 0.53 -1.91
C PHE A 77 -10.12 0.12 -0.62
N TYR A 78 -10.75 0.32 0.54
CA TYR A 78 -10.23 -0.15 1.83
C TYR A 78 -10.03 -1.67 1.84
N ALA A 79 -11.05 -2.44 1.44
CA ALA A 79 -10.96 -3.89 1.37
C ALA A 79 -9.88 -4.36 0.39
N ALA A 80 -9.74 -3.69 -0.76
CA ALA A 80 -8.72 -4.00 -1.76
C ALA A 80 -7.29 -3.76 -1.23
N MET A 81 -7.05 -2.68 -0.46
CA MET A 81 -5.74 -2.44 0.16
C MET A 81 -5.38 -3.56 1.15
N LEU A 82 -6.33 -3.94 2.02
CA LEU A 82 -6.11 -5.02 2.99
C LEU A 82 -5.82 -6.36 2.31
N ALA A 83 -6.62 -6.72 1.30
CA ALA A 83 -6.41 -7.91 0.50
C ALA A 83 -5.06 -7.86 -0.23
N GLY A 84 -4.69 -6.71 -0.77
CA GLY A 84 -3.40 -6.49 -1.45
C GLY A 84 -2.20 -6.79 -0.56
N ILE A 85 -2.16 -6.24 0.66
CA ILE A 85 -1.09 -6.51 1.63
C ILE A 85 -1.00 -7.99 1.97
N TYR A 86 -2.15 -8.62 2.22
CA TYR A 86 -2.19 -10.05 2.53
C TYR A 86 -1.67 -10.90 1.37
N ILE A 87 -2.17 -10.67 0.15
CA ILE A 87 -1.79 -11.45 -1.04
C ILE A 87 -0.31 -11.25 -1.36
N ILE A 88 0.20 -10.01 -1.38
CA ILE A 88 1.64 -9.73 -1.60
C ILE A 88 2.47 -10.43 -0.54
N GLY A 89 2.08 -10.35 0.73
CA GLY A 89 2.79 -11.02 1.83
C GLY A 89 2.87 -12.53 1.64
N ARG A 90 1.79 -13.17 1.19
CA ARG A 90 1.78 -14.61 0.87
C ARG A 90 2.63 -14.96 -0.33
N PHE A 91 2.67 -14.10 -1.36
CA PHE A 91 3.60 -14.27 -2.48
C PHE A 91 5.06 -14.15 -2.04
N ILE A 92 5.38 -13.21 -1.16
CA ILE A 92 6.73 -13.08 -0.60
C ILE A 92 7.11 -14.35 0.16
N ASP A 93 6.24 -14.88 1.03
CA ASP A 93 6.51 -16.14 1.74
C ASP A 93 6.70 -17.32 0.75
N PHE A 94 5.88 -17.37 -0.30
CA PHE A 94 5.97 -18.40 -1.34
C PHE A 94 7.30 -18.36 -2.11
N PHE A 95 7.76 -17.17 -2.49
CA PHE A 95 9.07 -17.03 -3.11
C PHE A 95 10.20 -17.32 -2.13
N ALA A 96 10.09 -16.91 -0.86
CA ALA A 96 11.10 -17.21 0.15
C ALA A 96 11.35 -18.73 0.31
N ALA A 97 10.30 -19.55 0.20
CA ALA A 97 10.42 -21.00 0.17
C ALA A 97 11.18 -21.52 -1.07
N THR A 98 11.00 -20.88 -2.23
CA THR A 98 11.70 -21.22 -3.49
C THR A 98 13.17 -20.81 -3.47
N TYR A 99 13.52 -19.71 -2.78
CA TYR A 99 14.89 -19.20 -2.68
C TYR A 99 15.73 -19.82 -1.54
N GLU A 100 15.26 -20.93 -0.94
CA GLU A 100 15.93 -21.67 0.15
C GLU A 100 16.33 -20.79 1.34
N VAL A 101 15.48 -19.83 1.71
CA VAL A 101 15.72 -19.00 2.88
C VAL A 101 15.78 -19.89 4.13
N LYS A 102 16.92 -19.84 4.85
CA LYS A 102 17.23 -20.75 5.97
C LYS A 102 16.28 -20.63 7.17
N ASP A 103 15.65 -19.46 7.36
CA ASP A 103 14.70 -19.23 8.46
C ASP A 103 13.26 -19.44 7.97
N SER A 104 12.60 -20.48 8.47
CA SER A 104 11.25 -20.91 8.09
C SER A 104 10.10 -20.04 8.63
N THR A 105 10.39 -18.83 9.12
CA THR A 105 9.36 -17.95 9.70
C THR A 105 8.72 -17.10 8.60
N PRO A 106 7.40 -17.18 8.37
CA PRO A 106 6.71 -16.33 7.40
C PRO A 106 6.78 -14.87 7.84
N ARG A 107 7.42 -14.03 7.03
CA ARG A 107 7.67 -12.60 7.28
C ARG A 107 7.20 -11.71 6.13
N GLY A 108 6.59 -12.30 5.10
CA GLY A 108 6.18 -11.57 3.90
C GLY A 108 5.10 -10.53 4.17
N ILE A 109 4.12 -10.82 5.03
CA ILE A 109 3.09 -9.85 5.43
C ILE A 109 3.73 -8.67 6.16
N THR A 110 4.72 -8.92 7.02
CA THR A 110 5.45 -7.87 7.74
C THR A 110 6.18 -6.96 6.77
N LEU A 111 6.93 -7.54 5.82
CA LEU A 111 7.61 -6.79 4.76
C LEU A 111 6.59 -5.93 3.97
N ALA A 112 5.53 -6.55 3.47
CA ALA A 112 4.50 -5.86 2.69
C ALA A 112 3.85 -4.69 3.46
N ALA A 113 3.52 -4.89 4.73
CA ALA A 113 2.89 -3.87 5.58
C ALA A 113 3.78 -2.64 5.77
N TYR A 114 5.06 -2.84 6.10
CA TYR A 114 6.00 -1.74 6.30
C TYR A 114 6.38 -1.05 4.99
N THR A 115 6.59 -1.83 3.92
CA THR A 115 6.84 -1.30 2.56
C THR A 115 5.68 -0.43 2.06
N ALA A 116 4.42 -0.78 2.36
CA ALA A 116 3.26 0.00 1.94
C ALA A 116 2.95 1.23 2.81
N THR A 117 3.62 1.36 3.96
CA THR A 117 3.35 2.44 4.93
C THR A 117 3.46 3.85 4.34
N PRO A 118 4.49 4.19 3.52
CA PRO A 118 4.58 5.49 2.87
C PRO A 118 3.39 5.80 1.96
N VAL A 119 2.89 4.79 1.23
CA VAL A 119 1.73 4.91 0.34
C VAL A 119 0.47 5.22 1.14
N PHE A 120 0.26 4.55 2.27
CA PHE A 120 -0.88 4.82 3.14
C PHE A 120 -0.81 6.21 3.79
N MET A 121 0.37 6.61 4.29
CA MET A 121 0.55 7.91 4.91
C MET A 121 0.36 9.06 3.91
N LEU A 122 1.00 8.96 2.76
CA LEU A 122 0.91 9.98 1.71
C LEU A 122 -0.46 9.99 1.02
N GLY A 123 -1.24 8.92 1.16
CA GLY A 123 -2.63 8.89 0.74
C GLY A 123 -3.54 9.93 1.41
N ILE A 124 -3.09 10.57 2.50
CA ILE A 124 -3.79 11.73 3.09
C ILE A 124 -3.98 12.87 2.10
N THR A 125 -3.12 13.01 1.09
CA THR A 125 -3.26 14.08 0.09
C THR A 125 -4.52 13.95 -0.75
N ALA A 126 -5.15 12.76 -0.77
CA ALA A 126 -6.45 12.55 -1.38
C ALA A 126 -7.57 13.42 -0.78
N VAL A 127 -7.38 14.00 0.43
CA VAL A 127 -8.27 15.02 1.01
C VAL A 127 -8.43 16.22 0.08
N TYR A 128 -7.38 16.60 -0.64
CA TYR A 128 -7.40 17.69 -1.61
C TYR A 128 -7.07 17.12 -2.99
N PRO A 129 -8.08 16.77 -3.81
CA PRO A 129 -7.90 15.99 -5.04
C PRO A 129 -7.38 16.85 -6.21
N ASN A 130 -6.20 17.45 -6.03
CA ASN A 130 -5.46 18.12 -7.08
C ASN A 130 -4.60 17.10 -7.83
N ILE A 131 -4.79 17.03 -9.15
CA ILE A 131 -4.16 16.02 -10.02
C ILE A 131 -2.63 16.08 -9.91
N TRP A 132 -2.03 17.28 -9.97
CA TRP A 132 -0.59 17.44 -9.96
C TRP A 132 0.04 17.09 -8.61
N ILE A 133 -0.56 17.56 -7.52
CA ILE A 133 -0.09 17.25 -6.17
C ILE A 133 -0.18 15.73 -5.92
N ASN A 134 -1.33 15.12 -6.20
CA ASN A 134 -1.52 13.69 -5.96
C ASN A 134 -0.62 12.83 -6.86
N MET A 135 -0.36 13.25 -8.10
CA MET A 135 0.56 12.55 -8.99
C MET A 135 1.99 12.59 -8.46
N ILE A 136 2.50 13.77 -8.07
CA ILE A 136 3.87 13.91 -7.55
C ILE A 136 4.03 13.17 -6.24
N VAL A 137 3.10 13.36 -5.31
CA VAL A 137 3.12 12.70 -4.00
C VAL A 137 2.97 11.19 -4.13
N GLY A 138 2.08 10.73 -5.01
CA GLY A 138 1.92 9.30 -5.31
C GLY A 138 3.18 8.68 -5.90
N LEU A 139 3.86 9.38 -6.82
CA LEU A 139 5.12 8.91 -7.39
C LEU A 139 6.22 8.80 -6.33
N ILE A 140 6.34 9.80 -5.45
CA ILE A 140 7.29 9.78 -4.32
C ILE A 140 6.97 8.61 -3.39
N ALA A 141 5.68 8.41 -3.07
CA ALA A 141 5.25 7.33 -2.19
C ALA A 141 5.59 5.94 -2.74
N VAL A 142 5.32 5.73 -4.03
CA VAL A 142 5.62 4.47 -4.72
C VAL A 142 7.13 4.28 -4.84
N ALA A 143 7.89 5.30 -5.24
CA ALA A 143 9.34 5.21 -5.35
C ALA A 143 9.98 4.85 -4.00
N TYR A 144 9.50 5.46 -2.91
CA TYR A 144 10.00 5.16 -1.57
C TYR A 144 9.57 3.77 -1.09
N ALA A 145 8.34 3.33 -1.38
CA ALA A 145 7.91 1.96 -1.11
C ALA A 145 8.79 0.95 -1.86
N VAL A 146 9.10 1.19 -3.13
CA VAL A 146 10.02 0.33 -3.90
C VAL A 146 11.39 0.30 -3.23
N TYR A 147 11.96 1.44 -2.87
CA TYR A 147 13.23 1.51 -2.14
C TYR A 147 13.22 0.66 -0.86
N LEU A 148 12.18 0.79 -0.02
CA LEU A 148 12.02 0.01 1.21
C LEU A 148 11.89 -1.49 0.96
N LEU A 149 11.27 -1.91 -0.15
CA LEU A 149 11.19 -3.31 -0.52
C LEU A 149 12.58 -3.88 -0.83
N TYR A 150 13.37 -3.18 -1.65
CA TYR A 150 14.70 -3.62 -2.05
C TYR A 150 15.68 -3.67 -0.87
N GLU A 151 15.56 -2.74 0.07
CA GLU A 151 16.39 -2.70 1.27
C GLU A 151 15.92 -3.72 2.32
N GLY A 152 14.62 -3.77 2.61
CA GLY A 152 14.08 -4.60 3.69
C GLY A 152 14.09 -6.09 3.39
N LEU A 153 13.91 -6.49 2.13
CA LEU A 153 13.84 -7.89 1.75
C LEU A 153 15.12 -8.69 2.10
N PRO A 154 16.34 -8.30 1.66
CA PRO A 154 17.55 -9.03 2.00
C PRO A 154 17.81 -9.06 3.51
N ILE A 155 17.54 -7.97 4.22
CA ILE A 155 17.75 -7.84 5.67
C ILE A 155 16.83 -8.79 6.43
N LEU A 156 15.53 -8.78 6.11
CA LEU A 156 14.49 -9.53 6.83
C LEU A 156 14.55 -11.03 6.53
N MET A 157 14.93 -11.39 5.30
CA MET A 157 15.05 -12.77 4.82
C MET A 157 16.46 -13.37 4.96
N LYS A 158 17.46 -12.60 5.41
CA LYS A 158 18.86 -13.06 5.56
C LYS A 158 19.43 -13.70 4.30
N ILE A 159 19.22 -13.06 3.15
CA ILE A 159 19.80 -13.49 1.87
C ILE A 159 20.86 -12.50 1.40
N PRO A 160 21.89 -12.97 0.68
CA PRO A 160 22.89 -12.09 0.09
C PRO A 160 22.25 -11.03 -0.81
N GLU A 161 22.77 -9.81 -0.82
CA GLU A 161 22.22 -8.67 -1.55
C GLU A 161 21.97 -8.97 -3.03
N ASP A 162 22.91 -9.66 -3.70
CA ASP A 162 22.79 -10.04 -5.11
C ASP A 162 21.52 -10.88 -5.39
N ARG A 163 21.19 -11.82 -4.48
CA ARG A 163 19.98 -12.65 -4.58
C ARG A 163 18.75 -11.89 -4.11
N GLY A 164 18.92 -11.03 -3.10
CA GLY A 164 17.88 -10.15 -2.58
C GLY A 164 17.33 -9.21 -3.64
N PHE A 165 18.20 -8.64 -4.47
CA PHE A 165 17.80 -7.78 -5.59
C PHE A 165 16.89 -8.51 -6.59
N MET A 166 17.27 -9.72 -6.99
CA MET A 166 16.47 -10.54 -7.93
C MET A 166 15.11 -10.92 -7.32
N PHE A 167 15.09 -11.28 -6.04
CA PHE A 167 13.86 -11.61 -5.34
C PHE A 167 12.96 -10.36 -5.17
N ALA A 168 13.50 -9.21 -4.75
CA ALA A 168 12.75 -7.96 -4.67
C ALA A 168 12.15 -7.54 -6.01
N THR A 169 12.88 -7.74 -7.11
CA THR A 169 12.37 -7.49 -8.47
C THR A 169 11.20 -8.41 -8.83
N ALA A 170 11.25 -9.69 -8.44
CA ALA A 170 10.14 -10.62 -8.63
C ALA A 170 8.89 -10.20 -7.83
N VAL A 171 9.08 -9.79 -6.57
CA VAL A 171 7.98 -9.28 -5.72
C VAL A 171 7.39 -7.99 -6.30
N LEU A 172 8.23 -7.06 -6.75
CA LEU A 172 7.79 -5.83 -7.42
C LEU A 172 6.95 -6.15 -8.66
N THR A 173 7.38 -7.13 -9.46
CA THR A 173 6.64 -7.58 -10.66
C THR A 173 5.27 -8.12 -10.29
N VAL A 174 5.17 -8.94 -9.23
CA VAL A 174 3.87 -9.40 -8.71
C VAL A 174 3.00 -8.23 -8.24
N GLY A 175 3.58 -7.26 -7.52
CA GLY A 175 2.91 -6.04 -7.12
C GLY A 175 2.33 -5.26 -8.31
N LEU A 176 3.09 -5.12 -9.40
CA LEU A 176 2.63 -4.47 -10.62
C LEU A 176 1.49 -5.23 -11.30
N VAL A 177 1.59 -6.56 -11.41
CA VAL A 177 0.52 -7.41 -11.98
C VAL A 177 -0.75 -7.28 -11.14
N MET A 178 -0.63 -7.31 -9.82
CA MET A 178 -1.75 -7.11 -8.91
C MET A 178 -2.37 -5.73 -9.05
N PHE A 179 -1.56 -4.68 -9.22
CA PHE A 179 -2.04 -3.32 -9.43
C PHE A 179 -2.86 -3.23 -10.73
N VAL A 180 -2.35 -3.77 -11.84
CA VAL A 180 -3.09 -3.82 -13.12
C VAL A 180 -4.37 -4.66 -12.98
N GLY A 181 -4.31 -5.79 -12.28
CA GLY A 181 -5.47 -6.63 -11.98
C GLY A 181 -6.53 -5.87 -11.17
N LEU A 182 -6.12 -5.07 -10.18
CA LEU A 182 -7.01 -4.21 -9.41
C LEU A 182 -7.70 -3.15 -10.29
N LEU A 183 -6.98 -2.54 -11.24
CA LEU A 183 -7.57 -1.61 -12.20
C LEU A 183 -8.62 -2.30 -13.08
N ALA A 184 -8.33 -3.50 -13.58
CA ALA A 184 -9.29 -4.28 -14.37
C ALA A 184 -10.53 -4.68 -13.56
N ILE A 185 -10.35 -5.15 -12.32
CA ILE A 185 -11.46 -5.47 -11.40
C ILE A 185 -12.31 -4.21 -11.15
N SER A 186 -11.68 -3.05 -10.97
CA SER A 186 -12.39 -1.79 -10.76
C SER A 186 -13.30 -1.45 -11.95
N VAL A 187 -12.81 -1.60 -13.18
CA VAL A 187 -13.61 -1.40 -14.40
C VAL A 187 -14.79 -2.36 -14.47
N VAL A 188 -14.59 -3.63 -14.11
CA VAL A 188 -15.67 -4.63 -14.08
C VAL A 188 -16.72 -4.28 -13.00
N ILE A 189 -16.28 -3.87 -11.82
CA ILE A 189 -17.19 -3.43 -10.73
C ILE A 189 -18.03 -2.23 -11.19
N TRP A 190 -17.43 -1.29 -11.91
CA TRP A 190 -18.14 -0.12 -12.43
C TRP A 190 -19.14 -0.51 -13.52
N SER A 191 -18.80 -1.48 -14.38
CA SER A 191 -19.69 -1.92 -15.46
C SER A 191 -20.94 -2.66 -14.96
N VAL A 192 -20.88 -3.28 -13.79
CA VAL A 192 -22.04 -3.93 -13.14
C VAL A 192 -22.86 -2.98 -12.25
N GLY A 193 -22.54 -1.67 -12.25
CA GLY A 193 -23.37 -0.61 -11.65
C GLY A 193 -22.85 -0.05 -10.32
N ILE A 194 -21.69 -0.47 -9.83
CA ILE A 194 -21.07 0.08 -8.61
C ILE A 194 -19.97 1.08 -9.01
N GLY A 195 -20.39 2.16 -9.68
CA GLY A 195 -19.50 3.19 -10.22
C GLY A 195 -19.65 4.56 -9.53
N PRO A 196 -18.79 5.52 -9.91
CA PRO A 196 -18.91 6.90 -9.44
C PRO A 196 -20.22 7.54 -9.92
N VAL A 197 -21.02 8.06 -8.99
CA VAL A 197 -22.21 8.86 -9.28
C VAL A 197 -21.91 10.31 -8.92
N TYR A 198 -22.02 11.20 -9.90
CA TYR A 198 -21.68 12.60 -9.75
C TYR A 198 -22.86 13.41 -9.24
N VAL A 199 -22.57 14.45 -8.45
CA VAL A 199 -23.56 15.47 -8.09
C VAL A 199 -23.77 16.38 -9.29
N SER A 200 -25.04 16.61 -9.66
CA SER A 200 -25.45 17.55 -10.71
C SER A 200 -25.31 19.01 -10.30
#